data_AF-A0A2A5E9A0-F1
#
_entry.id   AF-A0A2A5E9A0-F1
#
_cell.length_a   1.000
_cell.length_b   1.000
_cell.length_c   1.000
_cell.angle_alpha   90.00
_cell.angle_beta   90.00
_cell.angle_gamma   90.00
#
_symmetry.space_group_name_H-M   'P 1'
#
loop_
_entity.id
_entity.type
_entity.pdbx_description
1 polymer ?
#
loop_
_entity_poly.entity_id
_entity_poly.type
_entity_poly.pdbx_seq_one_letter_code
_entity_poly.pdbx_strand_id
1 'polypeptide(L)'
;MTKANILLLRLGTLQTVLMGLYHFFIPFQFNWGNYLEQKSATINWSLYSLNNYFSFNLLILALFLGYYLVRKKQNIEVIQVLASIILLFWIFSTVYQLIEPMPLPEHLNWIGFVLLGVAFLNGLIFFIPLMSLLKKKE
;
A
#
# COMPACT_ATOMS: atom_id res chain seq x y z
N MET A 1 -10.82 13.92 -15.35
CA MET A 1 -11.10 13.65 -13.91
C MET A 1 -11.65 14.89 -13.25
N THR A 2 -12.46 14.77 -12.19
CA THR A 2 -12.85 15.92 -11.35
C THR A 2 -11.70 16.34 -10.44
N LYS A 3 -11.73 17.57 -9.89
CA LYS A 3 -10.73 18.03 -8.91
C LYS A 3 -10.72 17.13 -7.66
N ALA A 4 -11.90 16.69 -7.22
CA ALA A 4 -12.06 15.77 -6.09
C ALA A 4 -11.36 14.41 -6.36
N ASN A 5 -11.55 13.82 -7.55
CA ASN A 5 -10.89 12.55 -7.90
C ASN A 5 -9.37 12.69 -7.89
N ILE A 6 -8.84 13.79 -8.44
CA ILE A 6 -7.39 14.04 -8.46
C ILE A 6 -6.86 14.21 -7.03
N LEU A 7 -7.60 14.91 -6.17
CA LEU A 7 -7.22 15.07 -4.76
C LEU A 7 -7.17 13.73 -4.02
N LEU A 8 -8.23 12.91 -4.17
CA LEU A 8 -8.27 11.57 -3.58
C LEU A 8 -7.11 10.71 -4.06
N LEU A 9 -6.87 10.64 -5.37
CA LEU A 9 -5.75 9.87 -5.93
C LEU A 9 -4.40 10.36 -5.39
N ARG A 10 -4.20 11.67 -5.23
CA ARG A 10 -2.97 12.22 -4.65
C ARG A 10 -2.80 11.84 -3.18
N LEU A 11 -3.86 11.89 -2.38
CA LEU A 11 -3.83 11.50 -0.98
C LEU A 11 -3.53 10.00 -0.83
N GLY A 12 -4.23 9.15 -1.59
CA GLY A 12 -3.97 7.71 -1.61
C GLY A 12 -2.57 7.38 -2.10
N THR A 13 -2.08 8.11 -3.10
CA THR A 13 -0.69 7.96 -3.58
C THR A 13 0.32 8.31 -2.50
N LEU A 14 0.14 9.43 -1.81
CA LEU A 14 1.01 9.84 -0.71
C LEU A 14 1.02 8.80 0.41
N GLN A 15 -0.16 8.33 0.83
CA GLN A 15 -0.27 7.27 1.83
C GLN A 15 0.43 5.98 1.38
N THR A 16 0.29 5.60 0.12
CA THR A 16 0.94 4.40 -0.44
C THR A 16 2.47 4.55 -0.50
N VAL A 17 2.98 5.75 -0.82
CA VAL A 17 4.42 6.07 -0.73
C VAL A 17 4.92 5.94 0.70
N LEU A 18 4.22 6.54 1.66
CA LEU A 18 4.57 6.46 3.08
C LEU A 18 4.54 5.01 3.57
N MET A 19 3.56 4.22 3.16
CA MET A 19 3.46 2.81 3.50
C MET A 19 4.60 1.98 2.89
N GLY A 20 4.94 2.20 1.62
CA GLY A 20 6.07 1.55 0.97
C GLY A 20 7.40 1.89 1.64
N LEU A 21 7.62 3.16 2.01
CA LEU A 21 8.78 3.58 2.79
C LEU A 21 8.80 2.94 4.18
N TYR A 22 7.66 2.93 4.87
CA TYR A 22 7.54 2.36 6.21
C TYR A 22 7.92 0.87 6.25
N HIS A 23 7.55 0.09 5.22
CA HIS A 23 7.88 -1.34 5.18
C HIS A 23 9.39 -1.61 5.12
N PHE A 24 10.21 -0.69 4.58
CA PHE A 24 11.67 -0.82 4.69
C PHE A 24 12.16 -0.72 6.14
N PHE A 25 11.44 -0.01 7.01
CA PHE A 25 11.80 0.19 8.41
C PHE A 25 11.26 -0.90 9.34
N ILE A 26 10.22 -1.65 8.93
CA ILE A 26 9.58 -2.71 9.74
C ILE A 26 10.61 -3.71 10.31
N PRO A 27 11.55 -4.28 9.53
CA PRO A 27 12.48 -5.27 10.07
C PRO A 27 13.37 -4.72 11.20
N PHE A 28 13.69 -3.42 11.16
CA PHE A 28 14.47 -2.75 12.20
C PHE A 28 13.60 -2.39 13.41
N GLN A 29 12.40 -1.84 13.19
CA GLN A 29 11.47 -1.47 14.25
C GLN A 29 11.10 -2.68 15.12
N PHE A 30 10.82 -3.82 14.49
CA PHE A 30 10.46 -5.06 15.19
C PHE A 30 11.66 -5.96 15.47
N ASN A 31 12.88 -5.48 15.19
CA ASN A 31 14.13 -6.15 15.49
C ASN A 31 14.15 -7.63 15.04
N TRP A 32 13.76 -7.87 13.77
CA TRP A 32 13.61 -9.21 13.21
C TRP A 32 14.84 -10.09 13.44
N GLY A 33 16.04 -9.51 13.42
CA GLY A 33 17.30 -10.23 13.66
C GLY A 33 17.37 -10.98 14.99
N ASN A 34 16.62 -10.54 16.01
CA ASN A 34 16.58 -11.20 17.32
C ASN A 34 15.58 -12.37 17.40
N TYR A 35 14.61 -12.44 16.48
CA TYR A 35 13.53 -13.42 16.51
C TYR A 35 13.64 -14.45 15.39
N LEU A 36 14.34 -14.12 14.32
CA LEU A 36 14.58 -15.02 13.21
C LEU A 36 15.60 -16.09 13.61
N GLU A 37 15.30 -17.35 13.29
CA GLU A 37 16.08 -18.49 13.75
C GLU A 37 17.54 -18.39 13.27
N GLN A 38 18.48 -18.44 14.21
CA GLN A 38 19.92 -18.43 13.91
C GLN A 38 20.35 -19.58 12.99
N LYS A 39 19.56 -20.67 12.92
CA LYS A 39 19.89 -21.89 12.18
C LYS A 39 19.47 -21.88 10.70
N SER A 40 18.68 -20.91 10.25
CA SER A 40 18.19 -20.88 8.86
C SER A 40 18.47 -19.56 8.16
N ALA A 41 19.75 -19.32 7.87
CA ALA A 41 20.22 -18.11 7.19
C ALA A 41 19.48 -17.85 5.87
N THR A 42 19.16 -18.91 5.12
CA THR A 42 18.41 -18.79 3.86
C THR A 42 16.97 -18.31 4.08
N ILE A 43 16.25 -18.87 5.06
CA ILE A 43 14.88 -18.42 5.36
C ILE A 43 14.89 -16.96 5.82
N ASN A 44 15.83 -16.58 6.68
CA ASN A 44 15.96 -15.21 7.16
C ASN A 44 16.22 -14.26 5.98
N TRP A 45 17.20 -14.58 5.13
CA TRP A 45 17.49 -13.81 3.92
C TRP A 45 16.27 -13.68 3.00
N SER A 46 15.52 -14.77 2.80
CA SER A 46 14.30 -14.77 1.98
C SER A 46 13.23 -13.84 2.56
N LEU A 47 13.02 -13.82 3.88
CA LEU A 47 12.05 -12.93 4.53
C LEU A 47 12.43 -11.45 4.35
N TYR A 48 13.70 -11.09 4.60
CA TYR A 48 14.18 -9.74 4.35
C TYR A 48 14.05 -9.35 2.87
N SER A 49 14.41 -10.25 1.96
CA SER A 49 14.34 -9.99 0.52
C SER A 49 12.90 -9.79 0.05
N LEU A 50 11.97 -10.64 0.50
CA LEU A 50 10.54 -10.51 0.20
C LEU A 50 10.01 -9.16 0.66
N ASN A 51 10.30 -8.74 1.89
CA ASN A 51 9.88 -7.44 2.40
C ASN A 51 10.47 -6.29 1.57
N ASN A 52 11.77 -6.32 1.26
CA ASN A 52 12.43 -5.27 0.48
C ASN A 52 11.88 -5.16 -0.96
N TYR A 53 11.74 -6.29 -1.66
CA TYR A 53 11.21 -6.30 -3.02
C TYR A 53 9.75 -5.87 -3.06
N PHE A 54 8.94 -6.32 -2.12
CA PHE A 54 7.56 -5.87 -1.98
C PHE A 54 7.49 -4.35 -1.73
N SER A 55 8.27 -3.84 -0.77
CA SER A 55 8.34 -2.41 -0.43
C SER A 55 8.76 -1.56 -1.62
N PHE A 56 9.79 -2.01 -2.35
CA PHE A 56 10.31 -1.33 -3.53
C PHE A 56 9.28 -1.27 -4.66
N ASN A 57 8.61 -2.38 -4.97
CA ASN A 57 7.57 -2.42 -5.99
C ASN A 57 6.39 -1.51 -5.64
N LEU A 58 5.91 -1.55 -4.40
CA LEU A 58 4.83 -0.69 -3.93
C LEU A 58 5.23 0.79 -4.03
N LEU A 59 6.44 1.13 -3.59
CA LEU A 59 6.98 2.48 -3.64
C LEU A 59 7.07 3.00 -5.08
N ILE A 60 7.63 2.20 -5.99
CA ILE A 60 7.76 2.59 -7.40
C ILE A 60 6.38 2.82 -8.04
N LEU A 61 5.43 1.90 -7.86
CA LEU A 61 4.08 2.05 -8.41
C LEU A 61 3.43 3.36 -7.94
N ALA A 62 3.55 3.68 -6.65
CA ALA A 62 3.02 4.90 -6.08
C ALA A 62 3.76 6.16 -6.60
N LEU A 63 5.09 6.14 -6.69
CA LEU A 63 5.87 7.26 -7.23
C LEU A 63 5.55 7.54 -8.69
N PHE A 64 5.40 6.50 -9.52
CA PHE A 64 4.98 6.66 -10.91
C PHE A 64 3.57 7.21 -11.03
N LEU A 65 2.62 6.72 -10.22
CA LEU A 65 1.27 7.29 -10.18
C LEU A 65 1.32 8.79 -9.79
N GLY A 66 2.11 9.12 -8.76
CA GLY A 66 2.33 10.49 -8.32
C GLY A 66 2.91 11.37 -9.43
N TYR A 67 3.89 10.87 -10.18
CA TYR A 67 4.47 11.56 -11.34
C TYR A 67 3.40 11.92 -12.38
N TYR A 68 2.54 10.97 -12.77
CA TYR A 68 1.47 11.21 -13.75
C TYR A 68 0.33 12.10 -13.20
N LEU A 69 0.08 12.10 -11.89
CA LEU A 69 -0.89 12.99 -11.25
C LEU A 69 -0.40 14.44 -11.12
N VAL A 70 0.91 14.66 -11.11
CA VAL A 70 1.53 15.99 -11.01
C VAL A 70 1.81 16.59 -12.39
N ARG A 71 2.35 15.79 -13.31
CA ARG A 71 2.64 16.26 -14.68
C ARG A 71 1.31 16.52 -15.39
N LYS A 72 1.11 17.74 -15.91
CA LYS A 72 -0.13 18.16 -16.61
C LYS A 72 -0.47 17.36 -17.89
N LYS A 73 0.31 16.34 -18.24
CA LYS A 73 0.02 15.34 -19.28
C LYS A 73 -0.58 14.09 -18.62
N GLN A 74 -1.80 14.22 -18.11
CA GLN A 74 -2.54 13.13 -17.47
C GLN A 74 -2.88 12.07 -18.53
N ASN A 75 -1.99 11.09 -18.71
CA ASN A 75 -2.35 9.88 -19.44
C ASN A 75 -3.34 9.10 -18.56
N ILE A 76 -4.63 9.28 -18.84
CA ILE A 76 -5.73 8.74 -18.03
C ILE A 76 -5.65 7.21 -17.96
N GLU A 77 -5.27 6.55 -19.05
CA GLU A 77 -5.14 5.09 -19.11
C GLU A 77 -4.03 4.60 -18.17
N VAL A 78 -2.86 5.27 -18.19
CA VAL A 78 -1.77 4.93 -17.26
C VAL A 78 -2.16 5.16 -15.81
N ILE A 79 -2.85 6.27 -15.52
CA ILE A 79 -3.38 6.57 -14.18
C ILE A 79 -4.38 5.48 -13.74
N GLN A 80 -5.28 5.05 -14.62
CA GLN A 80 -6.24 3.99 -14.35
C GLN A 80 -5.55 2.67 -14.03
N VAL A 81 -4.56 2.26 -14.84
CA VAL A 81 -3.82 1.01 -14.62
C VAL A 81 -3.08 1.05 -13.29
N LEU A 82 -2.28 2.10 -13.04
CA LEU A 82 -1.50 2.22 -11.80
C LEU A 82 -2.40 2.30 -10.56
N ALA A 83 -3.48 3.09 -10.61
CA ALA A 83 -4.42 3.19 -9.51
C ALA A 83 -5.17 1.86 -9.27
N SER A 84 -5.47 1.09 -10.32
CA SER A 84 -6.12 -0.23 -10.19
C SER A 84 -5.21 -1.25 -9.53
N ILE A 85 -3.92 -1.27 -9.90
CA ILE A 85 -2.94 -2.16 -9.26
C ILE A 85 -2.80 -1.81 -7.77
N ILE A 86 -2.71 -0.52 -7.43
CA ILE A 86 -2.62 -0.08 -6.04
C ILE A 86 -3.92 -0.35 -5.27
N LEU A 87 -5.09 -0.21 -5.91
CA LEU A 87 -6.37 -0.59 -5.33
C LEU A 87 -6.39 -2.09 -4.98
N LEU A 88 -5.97 -2.96 -5.91
CA LEU A 88 -5.91 -4.41 -5.67
C LEU A 88 -4.99 -4.73 -4.49
N PHE A 89 -3.86 -4.03 -4.36
CA PHE A 89 -3.01 -4.16 -3.18
C PHE A 89 -3.76 -3.80 -1.88
N TRP A 90 -4.48 -2.67 -1.83
CA TRP A 90 -5.20 -2.26 -0.63
C TRP A 90 -6.38 -3.18 -0.30
N ILE A 91 -7.07 -3.72 -1.31
CA ILE A 91 -8.10 -4.74 -1.14
C ILE A 91 -7.47 -6.00 -0.54
N PHE A 92 -6.39 -6.49 -1.14
CA PHE A 92 -5.67 -7.65 -0.61
C PHE A 92 -5.21 -7.43 0.83
N SER A 93 -4.63 -6.27 1.14
CA SER A 93 -4.18 -5.92 2.49
C SER A 93 -5.34 -5.89 3.49
N THR A 94 -6.50 -5.37 3.09
CA THR A 94 -7.70 -5.36 3.93
C THR A 94 -8.18 -6.78 4.23
N VAL A 95 -8.30 -7.61 3.20
CA VAL A 95 -8.74 -9.01 3.34
C VAL A 95 -7.74 -9.80 4.18
N TYR A 96 -6.44 -9.63 3.92
CA TYR A 96 -5.39 -10.31 4.67
C TYR A 96 -5.45 -9.96 6.15
N GLN A 97 -5.56 -8.67 6.51
CA GLN A 97 -5.62 -8.23 7.90
C GLN A 97 -6.92 -8.62 8.63
N LEU A 98 -8.00 -8.93 7.89
CA LEU A 98 -9.22 -9.50 8.47
C LEU A 98 -9.03 -10.97 8.84
N ILE A 99 -8.28 -11.74 8.04
CA ILE A 99 -8.04 -13.16 8.25
C ILE A 99 -6.90 -13.36 9.27
N GLU A 100 -5.80 -12.65 9.07
CA GLU A 100 -4.56 -12.71 9.84
C GLU A 100 -4.24 -11.31 10.41
N PRO A 101 -4.94 -10.88 11.47
CA PRO A 101 -4.67 -9.60 12.12
C PRO A 101 -3.26 -9.59 12.73
N MET A 102 -2.63 -8.42 12.76
CA MET A 102 -1.28 -8.29 13.31
C MET A 102 -1.25 -8.76 14.79
N PRO A 103 -0.38 -9.74 15.14
CA PRO A 103 -0.28 -10.22 16.51
C PRO A 103 0.39 -9.15 17.36
N LEU A 104 -0.39 -8.44 18.16
CA LEU A 104 0.06 -7.38 19.05
C LEU A 104 -0.23 -7.75 20.52
N PRO A 105 0.54 -7.23 21.48
CA PRO A 105 0.19 -7.33 22.89
C PRO A 105 -1.18 -6.72 23.18
N GLU A 106 -1.89 -7.21 24.20
CA GLU A 106 -3.28 -6.79 24.50
C GLU A 106 -3.45 -5.27 24.62
N HIS A 107 -2.50 -4.59 25.26
CA HIS A 107 -2.52 -3.14 25.45
C HIS A 107 -2.36 -2.34 24.13
N LEU A 108 -1.97 -2.99 23.03
CA LEU A 108 -1.81 -2.42 21.69
C LEU A 108 -2.78 -3.00 20.66
N ASN A 109 -3.73 -3.86 21.07
CA ASN A 109 -4.70 -4.48 20.14
C ASN A 109 -5.48 -3.45 19.31
N TRP A 110 -5.72 -2.25 19.85
CA TRP A 110 -6.37 -1.15 19.14
C TRP A 110 -5.64 -0.76 17.84
N ILE A 111 -4.31 -0.90 17.79
CA ILE A 111 -3.48 -0.61 16.61
C ILE A 111 -3.84 -1.56 15.46
N GLY A 112 -4.17 -2.83 15.75
CA GLY A 112 -4.62 -3.77 14.73
C GLY A 112 -5.84 -3.28 13.95
N PHE A 113 -6.82 -2.69 14.66
CA PHE A 113 -7.99 -2.07 14.01
C PHE A 113 -7.63 -0.83 13.21
N VAL A 114 -6.65 -0.04 13.68
CA VAL A 114 -6.15 1.12 12.94
C VAL A 114 -5.50 0.69 11.63
N LEU A 115 -4.66 -0.34 11.64
CA LEU A 115 -3.99 -0.85 10.44
C LEU A 115 -5.00 -1.37 9.41
N LEU A 116 -6.00 -2.12 9.85
CA LEU A 116 -7.09 -2.57 9.00
C LEU A 116 -7.90 -1.39 8.44
N GLY A 117 -8.24 -0.41 9.29
CA GLY A 117 -8.94 0.80 8.89
C GLY A 117 -8.17 1.60 7.85
N VAL A 118 -6.85 1.74 8.01
CA VAL A 118 -5.97 2.40 7.03
C VAL A 118 -6.01 1.67 5.68
N ALA A 119 -5.94 0.34 5.68
CA ALA A 119 -6.00 -0.43 4.44
C ALA A 119 -7.36 -0.27 3.73
N PHE A 120 -8.45 -0.41 4.48
CA PHE A 120 -9.80 -0.27 3.95
C PHE A 120 -10.07 1.14 3.39
N LEU A 121 -9.72 2.17 4.15
CA LEU A 121 -9.92 3.57 3.73
C LEU A 121 -9.08 3.91 2.50
N ASN A 122 -7.83 3.44 2.40
CA ASN A 122 -7.05 3.61 1.18
C ASN A 122 -7.69 2.89 -0.01
N GLY A 123 -8.22 1.69 0.19
CA GLY A 123 -9.03 1.00 -0.82
C GLY A 123 -10.17 1.88 -1.35
N LEU A 124 -10.94 2.52 -0.46
CA LEU A 124 -12.00 3.44 -0.87
C LEU A 124 -11.47 4.69 -1.61
N ILE A 125 -10.36 5.26 -1.15
CA ILE A 125 -9.72 6.44 -1.76
C ILE A 125 -9.32 6.18 -3.22
N PHE A 126 -8.88 4.96 -3.55
CA PHE A 126 -8.59 4.58 -4.94
C PHE A 126 -9.82 4.12 -5.72
N PHE A 127 -10.76 3.43 -5.07
CA PHE A 127 -11.96 2.89 -5.71
C PHE A 127 -12.90 3.98 -6.26
N ILE A 128 -13.22 4.98 -5.44
CA ILE A 128 -14.14 6.08 -5.82
C ILE A 128 -13.71 6.79 -7.14
N PRO A 129 -12.47 7.29 -7.28
CA PRO A 129 -12.04 7.95 -8.50
C PRO A 129 -11.96 7.00 -9.71
N LEU A 130 -11.60 5.73 -9.52
CA LEU A 130 -11.60 4.73 -10.59
C LEU A 130 -13.00 4.46 -11.13
N MET A 131 -14.00 4.28 -10.26
CA MET A 131 -15.39 4.10 -10.68
C MET A 131 -15.92 5.32 -11.43
N SER A 132 -15.57 6.53 -10.98
CA SER A 132 -15.93 7.77 -11.69
C SER A 132 -15.26 7.89 -13.06
N LEU A 133 -14.08 7.29 -13.26
CA LEU A 133 -13.37 7.29 -14.53
C LEU A 133 -13.95 6.28 -15.51
N LEU A 134 -14.35 5.09 -15.04
CA LEU A 134 -14.95 4.04 -15.87
C LEU A 134 -16.34 4.43 -16.38
N LYS A 135 -17.18 5.01 -15.52
CA LYS A 135 -18.53 5.50 -15.89
C LYS A 135 -18.56 6.62 -16.94
N LYS A 136 -17.42 7.25 -17.25
CA LYS A 136 -17.33 8.28 -18.29
C LYS A 136 -16.93 7.73 -19.66
N LYS A 137 -16.55 6.45 -19.73
CA LYS A 137 -16.11 5.80 -20.97
C LYS A 137 -17.27 5.10 -21.69
N GLU A 138 -18.36 4.84 -20.97
CA GLU A 138 -19.69 4.45 -21.47
C GLU A 138 -20.51 5.71 -21.81
#